data_AF-A0A9P5T1Z0-F1
#
_entry.id   AF-A0A9P5T1Z0-F1
#
_cell.length_a   1.000
_cell.length_b   1.000
_cell.length_c   1.000
_cell.angle_alpha   90.00
_cell.angle_beta   90.00
_cell.angle_gamma   90.00
#
_symmetry.space_group_name_H-M   'P 1'
#
loop_
_entity.id
_entity.type
_entity.pdbx_description
1 polymer ?
#
loop_
_entity_poly.entity_id
_entity_poly.type
_entity_poly.pdbx_seq_one_letter_code
_entity_poly.pdbx_strand_id
1 'polypeptide(L)' 'MSTRLDRLVLLLETGSTAAVRATAAQQLGDIQKQHPSELFNLLSRVLVHLRSKNWDTRIAAGQALEAIVGN' A
#
# COMPACT_ATOMS: atom_id res chain seq x y z
N MET A 1 10.96 -15.99 1.46
CA MET A 1 10.18 -15.95 0.19
C MET A 1 9.27 -14.73 0.25
N SER A 2 9.28 -13.86 -0.77
CA SER A 2 8.43 -12.66 -0.82
C SER A 2 7.02 -13.05 -1.28
N THR A 3 6.00 -12.70 -0.50
CA THR A 3 4.59 -12.94 -0.81
C THR A 3 4.07 -11.92 -1.83
N ARG A 4 2.91 -12.19 -2.45
CA ARG A 4 2.24 -11.22 -3.35
C ARG A 4 1.98 -9.89 -2.63
N LEU A 5 1.58 -9.93 -1.36
CA LEU A 5 1.37 -8.75 -0.53
C LEU A 5 2.65 -7.94 -0.35
N ASP A 6 3.78 -8.60 -0.06
CA ASP A 6 5.07 -7.90 0.11
C ASP A 6 5.50 -7.18 -1.16
N ARG A 7 5.22 -7.75 -2.33
CA ARG A 7 5.52 -7.10 -3.62
C ARG A 7 4.64 -5.88 -3.86
N LEU A 8 3.35 -5.93 -3.50
CA LEU A 8 2.45 -4.79 -3.63
C LEU A 8 2.87 -3.64 -2.72
N VAL A 9 3.25 -3.95 -1.48
CA VAL A 9 3.78 -2.97 -0.54
C VAL A 9 5.09 -2.37 -1.06
N LEU A 10 5.99 -3.21 -1.59
CA LEU A 10 7.25 -2.74 -2.20
C LEU A 10 7.02 -1.83 -3.42
N LEU A 11 5.95 -2.04 -4.20
CA LEU A 11 5.61 -1.20 -5.35
C LEU A 11 5.23 0.23 -4.97
N LEU A 12 4.79 0.49 -3.73
CA LEU A 12 4.59 1.85 -3.24
C LEU A 12 5.90 2.65 -3.21
N GLU A 13 7.02 1.97 -3.00
CA GLU A 13 8.35 2.58 -2.95
C GLU A 13 9.07 2.54 -4.31
N THR A 14 9.02 1.37 -4.97
CA THR A 14 9.78 1.07 -6.19
C THR A 14 9.03 1.32 -7.50
N GLY A 15 7.75 1.70 -7.42
CA GLY A 15 6.92 1.95 -8.59
C GLY A 15 7.53 3.04 -9.49
N SER A 16 7.75 2.70 -10.76
CA SER A 16 8.46 3.55 -11.74
C SER A 16 7.69 4.82 -12.10
N THR A 17 6.36 4.82 -11.94
CA THR A 17 5.47 5.95 -12.22
C THR A 17 4.46 6.12 -11.09
N ALA A 18 3.88 7.31 -10.97
CA ALA A 18 2.80 7.57 -10.02
C ALA A 18 1.58 6.64 -10.26
N ALA A 19 1.28 6.33 -11.52
CA ALA A 19 0.18 5.43 -11.89
C ALA A 19 0.39 3.99 -11.37
N VAL A 20 1.64 3.48 -11.43
CA VAL A 20 1.96 2.14 -10.90
C VAL A 20 1.77 2.10 -9.38
N ARG A 21 2.22 3.14 -8.67
CA ARG A 21 2.05 3.24 -7.21
C ARG A 21 0.57 3.34 -6.83
N ALA A 22 -0.21 4.14 -7.54
CA ALA A 22 -1.64 4.27 -7.33
C ALA A 22 -2.38 2.94 -7.57
N THR A 23 -1.99 2.21 -8.62
CA THR A 23 -2.56 0.88 -8.89
C THR A 23 -2.23 -0.12 -7.77
N ALA A 24 -0.99 -0.09 -7.25
CA ALA A 24 -0.60 -0.92 -6.11
C ALA A 24 -1.40 -0.58 -4.84
N ALA A 25 -1.60 0.72 -4.58
CA ALA A 25 -2.43 1.20 -3.47
C ALA A 25 -3.89 0.69 -3.57
N GLN A 26 -4.50 0.78 -4.76
CA GLN A 26 -5.86 0.26 -4.98
C GLN A 26 -5.95 -1.25 -4.74
N GLN A 27 -4.96 -2.03 -5.22
CA GLN A 27 -4.94 -3.48 -4.97
C GLN A 27 -4.81 -3.83 -3.49
N LEU A 28 -4.13 -3.01 -2.68
CA LEU A 28 -4.10 -3.20 -1.23
C LEU A 28 -5.49 -3.00 -0.59
N GLY A 29 -6.25 -2.00 -1.07
CA GLY A 29 -7.64 -1.79 -0.66
C GLY A 29 -8.55 -2.97 -1.05
N ASP A 30 -8.43 -3.48 -2.27
CA ASP A 30 -9.20 -4.65 -2.72
C ASP A 30 -8.90 -5.90 -1.88
N ILE A 31 -7.65 -6.09 -1.45
CA ILE A 31 -7.26 -7.17 -0.55
C ILE A 31 -7.95 -6.99 0.82
N GLN A 32 -7.97 -5.77 1.36
CA GLN A 32 -8.66 -5.49 2.62
C GLN A 32 -10.15 -5.82 2.52
N LYS A 33 -10.79 -5.44 1.41
CA LYS A 33 -12.21 -5.73 1.17
C LYS A 33 -12.51 -7.23 1.14
N GLN A 34 -11.61 -8.04 0.58
CA GLN A 34 -11.73 -9.51 0.54
C GLN A 34 -11.39 -10.18 1.88
N HIS A 35 -10.53 -9.55 2.69
CA HIS A 35 -10.04 -10.10 3.94
C HIS A 35 -10.10 -9.08 5.10
N PRO A 36 -11.30 -8.71 5.59
CA PRO A 36 -11.43 -7.62 6.56
C PRO A 36 -10.67 -7.84 7.88
N SER A 37 -10.45 -9.09 8.27
CA SER A 37 -9.70 -9.48 9.48
C SER A 37 -8.22 -9.11 9.43
N GLU A 38 -7.67 -8.86 8.24
CA GLU A 38 -6.25 -8.53 8.03
C GLU A 38 -5.96 -7.02 8.07
N LEU A 39 -6.95 -6.19 8.46
CA LEU A 39 -6.83 -4.73 8.48
C LEU A 39 -5.55 -4.25 9.16
N PHE A 40 -5.33 -4.68 10.40
CA PHE A 40 -4.17 -4.24 11.19
C PHE A 40 -2.84 -4.73 10.59
N ASN A 41 -2.84 -5.91 9.97
CA ASN A 41 -1.66 -6.44 9.28
C ASN A 41 -1.32 -5.56 8.07
N LEU A 42 -2.31 -5.20 7.24
CA LEU A 42 -2.11 -4.31 6.09
C LEU A 42 -1.66 -2.91 6.51
N LEU A 43 -2.34 -2.31 7.50
CA LEU A 43 -1.99 -0.99 8.02
C LEU A 43 -0.56 -0.96 8.56
N SER A 44 -0.15 -1.97 9.34
CA SER A 44 1.20 -2.02 9.90
C SER A 44 2.30 -1.95 8.83
N ARG A 45 2.06 -2.55 7.66
CA ARG A 45 2.99 -2.57 6.54
C ARG A 45 3.00 -1.24 5.78
N VAL A 46 1.85 -0.62 5.57
CA VAL A 46 1.74 0.67 4.85
C VAL A 46 2.27 1.83 5.69
N LEU A 47 2.02 1.84 7.01
CA LEU A 47 2.41 2.93 7.91
C LEU A 47 3.93 3.18 7.95
N VAL A 48 4.75 2.15 7.70
CA VAL A 48 6.21 2.31 7.62
C VAL A 48 6.59 3.25 6.46
N HIS A 49 5.88 3.18 5.34
CA HIS A 49 6.17 3.98 4.14
C HIS A 49 5.77 5.46 4.27
N LEU A 50 4.87 5.82 5.19
CA LEU A 50 4.55 7.23 5.50
C LEU A 50 5.76 7.99 6.07
N ARG A 51 6.72 7.28 6.66
CA ARG A 51 7.98 7.85 7.20
C ARG A 51 9.13 7.79 6.19
N SER A 52 8.87 7.40 4.94
CA SER A 52 9.90 7.37 3.89
C SER A 52 10.48 8.77 3.66
N LYS A 53 11.78 8.83 3.34
CA LYS A 53 12.44 10.09 2.93
C LYS A 53 11.94 10.59 1.57
N ASN A 54 11.46 9.69 0.72
CA ASN A 54 10.93 10.03 -0.60
C ASN A 54 9.49 10.54 -0.49
N TRP A 55 9.23 11.74 -1.01
CA TRP A 55 7.89 12.35 -1.04
C TRP A 55 6.88 11.50 -1.80
N ASP A 56 7.24 10.97 -2.97
CA ASP A 56 6.31 10.19 -3.79
C ASP A 56 5.87 8.91 -3.09
N THR A 57 6.78 8.28 -2.33
CA THR A 57 6.47 7.12 -1.51
C THR A 57 5.50 7.47 -0.39
N ARG A 58 5.62 8.66 0.21
CA ARG A 58 4.66 9.14 1.22
C ARG A 58 3.27 9.35 0.62
N ILE A 59 3.19 9.94 -0.57
CA ILE A 59 1.92 10.12 -1.30
C ILE A 59 1.29 8.75 -1.62
N ALA A 60 2.07 7.82 -2.17
CA ALA A 60 1.59 6.47 -2.48
C ALA A 60 1.08 5.72 -1.23
N ALA A 61 1.80 5.83 -0.11
CA ALA A 61 1.38 5.25 1.16
C ALA A 61 0.08 5.89 1.69
N GLY A 62 -0.10 7.20 1.50
CA GLY A 62 -1.36 7.90 1.82
C GLY A 62 -2.54 7.39 0.98
N GLN A 63 -2.34 7.22 -0.33
CA GLN A 63 -3.35 6.65 -1.23
C GLN A 63 -3.69 5.20 -0.85
N ALA A 64 -2.70 4.40 -0.45
CA ALA A 64 -2.93 3.04 0.02
C ALA A 64 -3.74 3.03 1.32
N LEU A 65 -3.45 3.95 2.25
CA LEU A 65 -4.20 4.10 3.49
C LEU A 65 -5.66 4.47 3.22
N GLU A 66 -5.91 5.43 2.35
CA GLU A 66 -7.25 5.83 1.91
C GLU A 66 -8.02 4.64 1.31
N ALA A 67 -7.39 3.88 0.40
CA ALA A 67 -8.01 2.72 -0.22
C ALA A 67 -8.30 1.58 0.77
N ILE A 68 -7.46 1.40 1.80
CA ILE A 68 -7.68 0.38 2.85
C ILE A 68 -8.83 0.78 3.77
N VAL A 69 -8.87 2.04 4.23
CA VAL A 69 -9.86 2.52 5.21
C VAL A 69 -11.21 2.83 4.56
N GLY A 70 -11.24 3.10 3.26
CA GLY A 70 -12.47 3.37 2.51
C GLY A 70 -13.35 2.14 2.23
N ASN A 71 -12.95 0.94 2.68
CA ASN A 71 -13.68 -0.32 2.51
C ASN A 71 -14.16 -0.88 3.85
#